data_AF-A0A0H2KVL0-F1
#
_entry.id   AF-A0A0H2KVL0-F1
#
_cell.length_a   1.000
_cell.length_b   1.000
_cell.length_c   1.000
_cell.angle_alpha   90.00
_cell.angle_beta   90.00
_cell.angle_gamma   90.00
#
_symmetry.space_group_name_H-M   'P 1'
#
loop_
_entity.id
_entity.type
_entity.pdbx_description
1 polymer ?
#
loop_
_entity_poly.entity_id
_entity_poly.type
_entity_poly.pdbx_seq_one_letter_code
_entity_poly.pdbx_strand_id
1 'polypeptide(L)'
;MDATVAGLVPDAHAGAHLLAVPRSRGAARTPVDTLARAWFADAAWTTPPGGGGATRPMVGARFRGVVPDGVVTPGELRLAEGARVVGPFPLTPPQTQALDLAGGSAEAFALHVDDPAPRGAPVPLSDDRDGLARAFAAGLPQGVELQVLGWAVAAARRVGGAVVADGRTVLTPDPASGVDLTLYSAQVLRPDDALGVLRTTVPSARVVAVHPRPDGLAEYVLSGETPYDGAVRLAAQRVPQVPLALGALDWREHGPHAYRVTWVPQDPYELEVERPSGLHVIARSRARVLVARLAAMLQGRLAGTLVDDGGFVVRDLDLDERLTPTATPTTQFWV
;
A
#
# COMPACT_ATOMS: atom_id res chain seq x y z
N MET A 1 22.37 1.40 19.44
CA MET A 1 20.94 1.15 19.23
C MET A 1 20.28 2.51 19.34
N ASP A 2 19.62 2.98 18.29
CA ASP A 2 18.91 4.26 18.38
C ASP A 2 17.79 4.13 19.43
N ALA A 3 17.65 5.13 20.29
CA ALA A 3 16.76 5.06 21.46
C ALA A 3 15.28 4.89 21.07
N THR A 4 14.95 5.27 19.84
CA THR A 4 13.65 5.25 19.15
C THR A 4 13.12 3.84 18.86
N VAL A 5 14.00 2.83 18.73
CA VAL A 5 13.62 1.48 18.26
C VAL A 5 13.73 0.41 19.36
N ALA A 6 14.36 0.75 20.48
CA ALA A 6 14.53 -0.18 21.59
C ALA A 6 13.17 -0.59 22.21
N GLY A 7 12.99 -1.90 22.41
CA GLY A 7 11.81 -2.45 23.10
C GLY A 7 10.50 -2.43 22.30
N LEU A 8 10.53 -2.10 20.99
CA LEU A 8 9.35 -2.24 20.12
C LEU A 8 8.86 -3.70 20.02
N VAL A 9 9.79 -4.63 20.12
CA VAL A 9 9.55 -6.08 20.17
C VAL A 9 10.42 -6.70 21.28
N PRO A 10 10.09 -7.91 21.77
CA PRO A 10 10.95 -8.64 22.69
C PRO A 10 12.39 -8.81 22.13
N ASP A 11 13.39 -8.89 23.02
CA ASP A 11 14.81 -8.95 22.64
C ASP A 11 15.15 -10.08 21.66
N ALA A 12 14.41 -11.20 21.73
CA ALA A 12 14.52 -12.31 20.79
C ALA A 12 14.27 -11.92 19.31
N HIS A 13 13.68 -10.75 19.07
CA HIS A 13 13.35 -10.24 17.74
C HIS A 13 14.00 -8.89 17.44
N ALA A 14 14.88 -8.36 18.30
CA ALA A 14 15.46 -7.03 18.14
C ALA A 14 16.35 -6.88 16.88
N GLY A 15 16.82 -7.98 16.29
CA GLY A 15 17.58 -7.99 15.04
C GLY A 15 16.74 -8.10 13.75
N ALA A 16 15.43 -8.27 13.88
CA ALA A 16 14.52 -8.36 12.74
C ALA A 16 14.21 -6.98 12.14
N HIS A 17 13.81 -6.94 10.87
CA HIS A 17 13.07 -5.78 10.38
C HIS A 17 11.70 -5.73 11.05
N LEU A 18 11.11 -4.56 11.23
CA LEU A 18 9.81 -4.43 11.86
C LEU A 18 8.82 -3.78 10.90
N LEU A 19 7.58 -4.27 10.88
CA LEU A 19 6.43 -3.59 10.30
C LEU A 19 5.50 -3.15 11.45
N ALA A 20 5.31 -1.85 11.61
CA ALA A 20 4.36 -1.28 12.55
C ALA A 20 3.08 -0.87 11.83
N VAL A 21 1.94 -1.35 12.32
CA VAL A 21 0.62 -1.13 11.74
C VAL A 21 -0.30 -0.48 12.77
N PRO A 22 -0.97 0.65 12.45
CA PRO A 22 -1.97 1.23 13.31
C PRO A 22 -3.16 0.27 13.55
N ARG A 23 -3.62 0.19 14.79
CA ARG A 23 -4.93 -0.37 15.16
C ARG A 23 -5.96 0.78 15.12
N SER A 24 -6.23 1.35 13.96
CA SER A 24 -7.23 2.42 13.83
C SER A 24 -8.67 1.90 13.97
N ARG A 25 -9.56 2.75 14.48
CA ARG A 25 -11.02 2.58 14.52
C ARG A 25 -11.60 3.07 13.17
N GLY A 26 -12.12 2.17 12.33
CA GLY A 26 -12.82 2.51 11.08
C GLY A 26 -11.98 2.29 9.81
N ALA A 27 -12.67 1.90 8.73
CA ALA A 27 -12.20 1.09 7.58
C ALA A 27 -11.53 -0.22 8.04
N ALA A 28 -12.21 -1.35 7.85
CA ALA A 28 -11.86 -2.64 8.43
C ALA A 28 -10.34 -2.93 8.34
N ARG A 29 -9.70 -3.09 9.53
CA ARG A 29 -8.31 -3.50 9.73
C ARG A 29 -7.95 -4.49 8.63
N THR A 30 -7.08 -4.11 7.70
CA THR A 30 -6.57 -5.08 6.73
C THR A 30 -5.60 -5.97 7.50
N PRO A 31 -5.92 -7.25 7.76
CA PRO A 31 -5.06 -8.12 8.53
C PRO A 31 -3.70 -8.28 7.86
N VAL A 32 -2.63 -8.43 8.65
CA VAL A 32 -1.26 -8.56 8.12
C VAL A 32 -1.13 -9.76 7.16
N ASP A 33 -1.87 -10.84 7.39
CA ASP A 33 -1.91 -12.00 6.51
C ASP A 33 -2.62 -11.72 5.18
N THR A 34 -3.63 -10.84 5.18
CA THR A 34 -4.25 -10.37 3.93
C THR A 34 -3.26 -9.52 3.12
N LEU A 35 -2.49 -8.65 3.78
CA LEU A 35 -1.42 -7.89 3.13
C LEU A 35 -0.33 -8.83 2.61
N ALA A 36 0.07 -9.85 3.38
CA ALA A 36 1.09 -10.82 2.98
C ALA A 36 0.67 -11.62 1.74
N ARG A 37 -0.58 -12.10 1.68
CA ARG A 37 -1.11 -12.87 0.54
C ARG A 37 -1.14 -12.08 -0.78
N ALA A 38 -1.11 -10.76 -0.72
CA ALA A 38 -1.01 -9.92 -1.92
C ALA A 38 0.37 -10.01 -2.61
N TRP A 39 1.42 -10.44 -1.89
CA TRP A 39 2.81 -10.48 -2.37
C TRP A 39 3.44 -11.88 -2.32
N PHE A 40 2.96 -12.76 -1.45
CA PHE A 40 3.53 -14.09 -1.25
C PHE A 40 2.47 -15.17 -1.40
N ALA A 41 2.67 -16.07 -2.36
CA ALA A 41 1.73 -17.16 -2.64
C ALA A 41 1.60 -18.15 -1.47
N ASP A 42 2.67 -18.34 -0.69
CA ASP A 42 2.73 -19.29 0.44
C ASP A 42 2.32 -18.68 1.79
N ALA A 43 1.83 -17.44 1.79
CA ALA A 43 1.48 -16.69 2.99
C ALA A 43 0.36 -17.38 3.79
N ALA A 44 0.74 -17.96 4.93
CA ALA A 44 -0.17 -18.69 5.80
C ALA A 44 0.31 -18.71 7.25
N TRP A 45 -0.62 -18.58 8.19
CA TRP A 45 -0.32 -18.74 9.61
C TRP A 45 0.14 -20.18 9.87
N THR A 46 1.37 -20.34 10.35
CA THR A 46 1.85 -21.61 10.90
C THR A 46 1.32 -21.76 12.33
N THR A 47 1.33 -20.65 13.07
CA THR A 47 0.67 -20.52 14.37
C THR A 47 -0.11 -19.21 14.39
N PRO A 48 -1.46 -19.22 14.39
CA PRO A 48 -2.22 -17.97 14.45
C PRO A 48 -2.00 -17.27 15.80
N PRO A 49 -2.04 -15.93 15.85
CA PRO A 49 -1.94 -15.21 17.12
C PRO A 49 -3.13 -15.53 18.02
N GLY A 50 -2.85 -15.71 19.31
CA GLY A 50 -3.84 -15.99 20.34
C GLY A 50 -4.22 -14.73 21.12
N GLY A 51 -5.26 -14.81 21.94
CA GLY A 51 -5.62 -13.69 22.83
C GLY A 51 -6.42 -12.60 22.11
N GLY A 52 -7.70 -12.90 21.93
CA GLY A 52 -8.69 -12.03 21.30
C GLY A 52 -10.04 -12.74 21.34
N GLY A 53 -10.42 -13.22 22.53
CA GLY A 53 -11.70 -13.90 22.71
C GLY A 53 -12.82 -12.99 22.23
N ALA A 54 -13.66 -13.51 21.34
CA ALA A 54 -14.92 -12.89 20.95
C ALA A 54 -15.61 -12.31 22.19
N THR A 55 -16.00 -11.05 22.11
CA THR A 55 -16.82 -10.36 23.10
C THR A 55 -18.09 -11.19 23.35
N ARG A 56 -18.09 -12.02 24.40
CA ARG A 56 -19.35 -12.49 24.98
C ARG A 56 -20.07 -11.23 25.46
N PRO A 57 -21.31 -10.94 25.02
CA PRO A 57 -22.03 -9.79 25.53
C PRO A 57 -22.25 -10.01 27.04
N MET A 58 -21.53 -9.24 27.86
CA MET A 58 -21.79 -9.20 29.30
C MET A 58 -23.12 -8.49 29.52
N VAL A 59 -24.17 -9.28 29.76
CA VAL A 59 -25.46 -8.76 30.20
C VAL A 59 -25.38 -8.50 31.70
N GLY A 60 -25.36 -7.22 32.09
CA GLY A 60 -25.48 -6.82 33.50
C GLY A 60 -24.95 -5.41 33.78
N ALA A 61 -25.81 -4.54 34.31
CA ALA A 61 -25.61 -3.09 34.46
C ALA A 61 -24.57 -2.64 35.52
N ARG A 62 -23.52 -3.41 35.80
CA ARG A 62 -22.66 -3.19 36.99
C ARG A 62 -21.15 -3.15 36.77
N PHE A 63 -20.64 -3.20 35.54
CA PHE A 63 -19.19 -3.14 35.31
C PHE A 63 -18.81 -2.00 34.36
N ARG A 64 -18.39 -0.85 34.93
CA ARG A 64 -17.43 0.06 34.30
C ARG A 64 -16.03 -0.46 34.63
N GLY A 65 -15.60 -1.51 33.93
CA GLY A 65 -14.20 -1.93 33.90
C GLY A 65 -13.67 -1.67 32.50
N VAL A 66 -12.60 -0.88 32.38
CA VAL A 66 -11.77 -0.93 31.17
C VAL A 66 -11.28 -2.36 31.08
N VAL A 67 -11.75 -3.12 30.09
CA VAL A 67 -11.20 -4.44 29.79
C VAL A 67 -9.78 -4.16 29.31
N PRO A 68 -8.72 -4.63 29.99
CA PRO A 68 -7.39 -4.56 29.42
C PRO A 68 -7.45 -5.25 28.06
N ASP A 69 -6.87 -4.64 27.02
CA ASP A 69 -6.60 -5.37 25.78
C ASP A 69 -5.96 -6.70 26.20
N GLY A 70 -6.67 -7.80 25.92
CA GLY A 70 -6.25 -9.12 26.39
C GLY A 70 -4.82 -9.38 25.95
N VAL A 71 -4.07 -10.15 26.75
CA VAL A 71 -2.70 -10.52 26.40
C VAL A 71 -2.72 -11.19 25.03
N VAL A 72 -2.28 -10.45 24.01
CA VAL A 72 -2.13 -10.96 22.66
C VAL A 72 -0.92 -11.87 22.67
N THR A 73 -1.15 -13.15 22.39
CA THR A 73 -0.07 -14.11 22.20
C THR A 73 0.39 -13.98 20.76
N PRO A 74 1.67 -13.66 20.50
CA PRO A 74 2.16 -13.54 19.13
C PRO A 74 2.01 -14.88 18.41
N GLY A 75 1.61 -14.80 17.14
CA GLY A 75 1.62 -15.91 16.20
C GLY A 75 2.81 -15.81 15.26
N GLU A 76 2.91 -16.81 14.39
CA GLU A 76 3.89 -16.90 13.33
C GLU A 76 3.19 -17.10 11.98
N LEU A 77 3.44 -16.18 11.06
CA LEU A 77 2.96 -16.17 9.69
C LEU A 77 4.14 -16.46 8.77
N ARG A 78 4.08 -17.59 8.06
CA ARG A 78 5.04 -17.84 6.97
C ARG A 78 4.73 -16.89 5.82
N LEU A 79 5.77 -16.30 5.22
CA LEU A 79 5.66 -15.53 3.98
C LEU A 79 6.09 -16.39 2.79
N ALA A 80 7.33 -16.87 2.83
CA ALA A 80 7.96 -17.70 1.81
C ALA A 80 8.93 -18.68 2.51
N GLU A 81 9.60 -19.53 1.74
CA GLU A 81 10.71 -20.33 2.26
C GLU A 81 11.79 -19.42 2.85
N GLY A 82 12.18 -19.68 4.11
CA GLY A 82 13.16 -18.86 4.83
C GLY A 82 12.67 -17.46 5.22
N ALA A 83 11.39 -17.13 5.10
CA ALA A 83 10.84 -15.83 5.53
C ALA A 83 9.55 -15.95 6.33
N ARG A 84 9.50 -15.30 7.49
CA ARG A 84 8.36 -15.34 8.41
C ARG A 84 8.13 -14.02 9.13
N VAL A 85 6.91 -13.83 9.60
CA VAL A 85 6.48 -12.71 10.43
C VAL A 85 6.06 -13.23 11.80
N VAL A 86 6.57 -12.62 12.86
CA VAL A 86 6.19 -12.94 14.25
C VAL A 86 5.49 -11.73 14.86
N GLY A 87 4.32 -11.93 15.46
CA GLY A 87 3.52 -10.86 16.06
C GLY A 87 2.03 -11.24 16.14
N PRO A 88 1.16 -10.32 16.57
CA PRO A 88 1.44 -8.91 16.84
C PRO A 88 2.08 -8.68 18.21
N PHE A 89 2.94 -7.66 18.30
CA PHE A 89 3.42 -7.09 19.55
C PHE A 89 2.76 -5.71 19.77
N PRO A 90 2.03 -5.49 20.87
CA PRO A 90 1.38 -4.20 21.11
C PRO A 90 2.42 -3.09 21.34
N LEU A 91 2.21 -1.94 20.71
CA LEU A 91 3.04 -0.75 20.90
C LEU A 91 2.42 0.20 21.92
N THR A 92 3.27 0.74 22.79
CA THR A 92 2.88 1.78 23.75
C THR A 92 2.74 3.15 23.04
N PRO A 93 1.98 4.10 23.61
CA PRO A 93 1.85 5.44 23.01
C PRO A 93 3.18 6.17 22.74
N PRO A 94 4.20 6.11 23.64
CA PRO A 94 5.52 6.69 23.32
C PRO A 94 6.18 6.03 22.11
N GLN A 95 6.02 4.72 21.94
CA GLN A 95 6.56 3.99 20.79
C GLN A 95 5.84 4.32 19.49
N THR A 96 4.52 4.50 19.52
CA THR A 96 3.77 4.94 18.34
C THR A 96 4.17 6.35 17.92
N GLN A 97 4.40 7.24 18.89
CA GLN A 97 4.89 8.60 18.64
C GLN A 97 6.31 8.60 18.07
N ALA A 98 7.19 7.74 18.58
CA ALA A 98 8.55 7.56 18.08
C ALA A 98 8.61 7.09 16.62
N LEU A 99 7.57 6.40 16.14
CA LEU A 99 7.42 5.95 14.76
C LEU A 99 6.60 6.91 13.88
N ASP A 100 6.24 8.09 14.40
CA ASP A 100 5.40 9.09 13.71
C ASP A 100 4.05 8.53 13.20
N LEU A 101 3.49 7.57 13.93
CA LEU A 101 2.18 6.99 13.59
C LEU A 101 1.07 7.92 14.07
N ALA A 102 0.10 8.20 13.19
CA ALA A 102 -1.07 9.00 13.53
C ALA A 102 -1.83 8.38 14.72
N GLY A 103 -2.10 9.21 15.73
CA GLY A 103 -2.45 8.78 17.10
C GLY A 103 -3.45 7.62 17.21
N GLY A 104 -3.07 6.61 17.98
CA GLY A 104 -3.88 5.42 18.25
C GLY A 104 -3.02 4.30 18.86
N SER A 105 -3.65 3.17 19.16
CA SER A 105 -2.93 1.92 19.43
C SER A 105 -2.31 1.39 18.14
N ALA A 106 -1.14 0.77 18.19
CA ALA A 106 -0.52 0.12 17.03
C ALA A 106 0.12 -1.21 17.43
N GLU A 107 0.49 -2.01 16.44
CA GLU A 107 1.17 -3.30 16.62
C GLU A 107 2.43 -3.35 15.77
N ALA A 108 3.49 -3.93 16.32
CA ALA A 108 4.67 -4.31 15.57
C ALA A 108 4.64 -5.78 15.19
N PHE A 109 5.21 -6.08 14.03
CA PHE A 109 5.43 -7.41 13.50
C PHE A 109 6.90 -7.54 13.15
N ALA A 110 7.59 -8.55 13.71
CA ALA A 110 8.99 -8.83 13.43
C ALA A 110 9.11 -9.69 12.16
N LEU A 111 9.83 -9.18 11.17
CA LEU A 111 10.06 -9.80 9.88
C LEU A 111 11.44 -10.47 9.88
N HIS A 112 11.43 -11.80 9.84
CA HIS A 112 12.64 -12.62 9.83
C HIS A 112 12.89 -13.15 8.43
N VAL A 113 14.14 -13.07 8.00
CA VAL A 113 14.66 -13.70 6.78
C VAL A 113 15.86 -14.53 7.19
N ASP A 114 15.77 -15.83 7.00
CA ASP A 114 16.82 -16.79 7.31
C ASP A 114 17.88 -16.73 6.19
N ASP A 115 19.16 -16.74 6.57
CA ASP A 115 20.32 -16.69 5.67
C ASP A 115 20.18 -15.67 4.50
N PRO A 116 20.03 -14.36 4.80
CA PRO A 116 19.81 -13.36 3.77
C PRO A 116 20.96 -13.34 2.76
N ALA A 117 20.60 -13.16 1.48
CA ALA A 117 21.59 -13.07 0.41
C ALA A 117 22.57 -11.91 0.69
N PRO A 118 23.86 -12.04 0.31
CA PRO A 118 24.81 -10.96 0.45
C PRO A 118 24.27 -9.69 -0.21
N ARG A 119 24.30 -8.57 0.52
CA ARG A 119 23.75 -7.30 0.02
C ARG A 119 24.50 -6.80 -1.21
N GLY A 120 23.75 -6.25 -2.15
CA GLY A 120 24.26 -5.78 -3.42
C GLY A 120 24.93 -4.43 -3.28
N ALA A 121 25.75 -4.07 -4.26
CA ALA A 121 26.24 -2.70 -4.36
C ALA A 121 25.04 -1.72 -4.45
N PRO A 122 25.13 -0.53 -3.85
CA PRO A 122 24.11 0.49 -4.03
C PRO A 122 23.95 0.82 -5.52
N VAL A 123 22.73 0.69 -6.04
CA VAL A 123 22.37 1.10 -7.40
C VAL A 123 21.33 2.21 -7.27
N PRO A 124 21.42 3.30 -8.05
CA PRO A 124 20.34 4.28 -8.11
C PRO A 124 19.05 3.59 -8.53
N LEU A 125 18.06 3.52 -7.64
CA LEU A 125 16.72 3.08 -7.98
C LEU A 125 15.99 4.24 -8.67
N SER A 126 15.25 3.96 -9.73
CA SER A 126 14.43 4.96 -10.42
C SER A 126 13.23 5.43 -9.58
N ASP A 127 12.95 4.76 -8.46
CA ASP A 127 11.85 5.07 -7.54
C ASP A 127 12.30 4.69 -6.11
N ASP A 128 12.71 5.70 -5.33
CA ASP A 128 13.03 5.56 -3.90
C ASP A 128 12.15 6.48 -3.04
N ARG A 129 10.89 6.65 -3.46
CA ARG A 129 9.91 7.53 -2.80
C ARG A 129 9.75 7.21 -1.31
N ASP A 130 9.88 5.94 -0.95
CA ASP A 130 9.70 5.44 0.42
C ASP A 130 11.03 5.35 1.20
N GLY A 131 12.17 5.67 0.56
CA GLY A 131 13.49 5.75 1.21
C GLY A 131 14.18 4.42 1.51
N LEU A 132 13.80 3.33 0.85
CA LEU A 132 14.42 2.03 1.03
C LEU A 132 15.90 2.03 0.61
N ALA A 133 16.26 2.59 -0.55
CA ALA A 133 17.65 2.65 -0.98
C ALA A 133 18.49 3.52 -0.04
N ARG A 134 17.92 4.62 0.46
CA ARG A 134 18.54 5.46 1.51
C ARG A 134 18.77 4.70 2.81
N ALA A 135 17.81 3.90 3.26
CA ALA A 135 17.93 3.09 4.47
C ALA A 135 19.08 2.07 4.41
N PHE A 136 19.40 1.63 3.20
CA PHE A 136 20.38 0.59 2.90
C PHE A 136 21.57 1.14 2.09
N ALA A 137 22.02 2.36 2.39
CA ALA A 137 23.11 3.02 1.66
C ALA A 137 24.44 2.25 1.66
N ALA A 138 24.67 1.37 2.65
CA ALA A 138 25.87 0.53 2.73
C ALA A 138 25.81 -0.72 1.82
N GLY A 139 24.62 -1.05 1.30
CA GLY A 139 24.40 -2.19 0.42
C GLY A 139 22.92 -2.56 0.41
N LEU A 140 22.35 -2.76 -0.77
CA LEU A 140 20.92 -3.00 -0.93
C LEU A 140 20.56 -4.45 -0.57
N PRO A 141 19.42 -4.68 0.11
CA PRO A 141 18.89 -6.02 0.31
C PRO A 141 18.63 -6.68 -1.04
N GLN A 142 18.76 -8.00 -1.09
CA GLN A 142 18.57 -8.80 -2.32
C GLN A 142 17.64 -9.97 -2.08
N GLY A 143 17.12 -10.54 -3.16
CA GLY A 143 16.29 -11.75 -3.11
C GLY A 143 15.09 -11.60 -2.17
N VAL A 144 14.92 -12.57 -1.28
CA VAL A 144 13.78 -12.64 -0.35
C VAL A 144 13.77 -11.45 0.63
N GLU A 145 14.92 -10.97 1.09
CA GLU A 145 15.01 -9.81 1.99
C GLU A 145 14.42 -8.56 1.31
N LEU A 146 14.81 -8.31 0.05
CA LEU A 146 14.28 -7.18 -0.73
C LEU A 146 12.78 -7.30 -0.95
N GLN A 147 12.28 -8.51 -1.24
CA GLN A 147 10.86 -8.75 -1.44
C GLN A 147 10.06 -8.50 -0.15
N VAL A 148 10.56 -8.96 1.00
CA VAL A 148 9.94 -8.74 2.33
C VAL A 148 9.92 -7.26 2.69
N LEU A 149 11.01 -6.52 2.48
CA LEU A 149 11.06 -5.09 2.76
C LEU A 149 10.17 -4.29 1.80
N GLY A 150 10.16 -4.63 0.51
CA GLY A 150 9.27 -4.02 -0.48
C GLY A 150 7.80 -4.20 -0.12
N TRP A 151 7.42 -5.42 0.31
CA TRP A 151 6.10 -5.70 0.84
C TRP A 151 5.79 -4.87 2.09
N ALA A 152 6.71 -4.83 3.07
CA ALA A 152 6.51 -4.12 4.31
C ALA A 152 6.29 -2.62 4.09
N VAL A 153 7.07 -2.01 3.18
CA VAL A 153 6.92 -0.61 2.78
C VAL A 153 5.57 -0.37 2.11
N ALA A 154 5.17 -1.22 1.17
CA ALA A 154 3.87 -1.10 0.50
C ALA A 154 2.71 -1.27 1.51
N ALA A 155 2.82 -2.25 2.42
CA ALA A 155 1.86 -2.50 3.48
C ALA A 155 1.74 -1.30 4.42
N ALA A 156 2.87 -0.75 4.89
CA ALA A 156 2.94 0.44 5.71
C ALA A 156 2.29 1.65 5.01
N ARG A 157 2.62 1.91 3.75
CA ARG A 157 1.99 2.97 2.96
C ARG A 157 0.48 2.82 2.91
N ARG A 158 -0.01 1.60 2.65
CA ARG A 158 -1.44 1.34 2.53
C ARG A 158 -2.21 1.60 3.83
N VAL A 159 -1.64 1.25 4.98
CA VAL A 159 -2.32 1.31 6.28
C VAL A 159 -1.94 2.54 7.12
N GLY A 160 -1.07 3.42 6.61
CA GLY A 160 -0.50 4.52 7.38
C GLY A 160 0.43 4.05 8.51
N GLY A 161 1.15 2.95 8.27
CA GLY A 161 2.13 2.37 9.17
C GLY A 161 3.56 2.84 8.95
N ALA A 162 4.50 2.18 9.61
CA ALA A 162 5.93 2.45 9.51
C ALA A 162 6.72 1.13 9.40
N VAL A 163 7.92 1.20 8.84
CA VAL A 163 8.89 0.10 8.76
C VAL A 163 10.13 0.47 9.53
N VAL A 164 10.69 -0.47 10.29
CA VAL A 164 12.02 -0.31 10.88
C VAL A 164 12.99 -1.28 10.20
N ALA A 165 13.84 -0.75 9.33
CA ALA A 165 14.89 -1.49 8.64
C ALA A 165 16.11 -1.70 9.55
N ASP A 166 16.72 -2.89 9.48
CA ASP A 166 17.83 -3.35 10.34
C ASP A 166 17.67 -3.10 11.86
N GLY A 167 16.44 -2.99 12.37
CA GLY A 167 16.19 -2.62 13.76
C GLY A 167 16.69 -1.21 14.13
N ARG A 168 16.87 -0.32 13.14
CA ARG A 168 17.51 0.99 13.33
C ARG A 168 16.85 2.11 12.53
N THR A 169 16.68 1.93 11.23
CA THR A 169 16.24 3.01 10.34
C THR A 169 14.72 2.98 10.23
N VAL A 170 14.05 4.03 10.70
CA VAL A 170 12.60 4.16 10.57
C VAL A 170 12.26 4.74 9.20
N LEU A 171 11.36 4.08 8.50
CA LEU A 171 10.73 4.51 7.26
C LEU A 171 9.25 4.73 7.54
N THR A 172 8.75 5.91 7.19
CA THR A 172 7.32 6.26 7.32
C THR A 172 6.78 6.57 5.93
N PRO A 173 6.40 5.54 5.14
CA PRO A 173 5.88 5.74 3.80
C PRO A 173 4.63 6.61 3.82
N ASP A 174 4.60 7.68 3.02
CA ASP A 174 3.45 8.58 2.97
C ASP A 174 2.22 7.85 2.37
N PRO A 175 1.13 7.65 3.13
CA PRO A 175 -0.07 6.98 2.62
C PRO A 175 -0.75 7.72 1.47
N ALA A 176 -0.54 9.04 1.35
CA ALA A 176 -1.06 9.86 0.27
C ALA A 176 -0.27 9.69 -1.05
N SER A 177 0.95 9.13 -1.00
CA SER A 177 1.81 8.94 -2.18
C SER A 177 1.29 7.88 -3.17
N GLY A 178 0.43 6.96 -2.72
CA GLY A 178 -0.22 5.95 -3.55
C GLY A 178 -1.36 6.52 -4.39
N VAL A 179 -1.05 7.12 -5.53
CA VAL A 179 -2.03 7.77 -6.41
C VAL A 179 -2.64 6.80 -7.42
N ASP A 180 -1.78 6.02 -8.06
CA ASP A 180 -2.14 5.14 -9.19
C ASP A 180 -3.15 4.06 -8.80
N LEU A 181 -4.00 3.71 -9.75
CA LEU A 181 -4.96 2.61 -9.65
C LEU A 181 -4.97 1.80 -10.94
N THR A 182 -5.07 0.48 -10.80
CA THR A 182 -5.24 -0.43 -11.94
C THR A 182 -6.54 -1.21 -11.79
N LEU A 183 -7.45 -1.07 -12.75
CA LEU A 183 -8.63 -1.92 -12.84
C LEU A 183 -8.28 -3.16 -13.64
N TYR A 184 -8.49 -4.33 -13.05
CA TYR A 184 -8.49 -5.60 -13.75
C TYR A 184 -9.93 -5.96 -14.09
N SER A 185 -10.22 -6.16 -15.38
CA SER A 185 -11.53 -6.66 -15.83
C SER A 185 -11.43 -7.82 -16.83
N ALA A 186 -12.47 -8.66 -16.85
CA ALA A 186 -12.71 -9.64 -17.91
C ALA A 186 -13.27 -8.99 -19.20
N GLN A 187 -13.72 -7.73 -19.12
CA GLN A 187 -14.30 -6.99 -20.22
C GLN A 187 -13.24 -6.14 -20.94
N VAL A 188 -13.38 -6.02 -22.26
CA VAL A 188 -12.53 -5.18 -23.11
C VAL A 188 -13.24 -3.88 -23.43
N LEU A 189 -12.56 -2.75 -23.24
CA LEU A 189 -12.99 -1.42 -23.64
C LEU A 189 -12.24 -1.01 -24.90
N ARG A 190 -12.94 -0.41 -25.87
CA ARG A 190 -12.31 0.13 -27.08
C ARG A 190 -11.63 1.47 -26.76
N PRO A 191 -10.58 1.85 -27.53
CA PRO A 191 -9.87 3.12 -27.31
C PRO A 191 -10.80 4.34 -27.31
N ASP A 192 -11.77 4.41 -28.22
CA ASP A 192 -12.70 5.55 -28.33
C ASP A 192 -13.66 5.64 -27.13
N ASP A 193 -14.15 4.50 -26.64
CA ASP A 193 -15.02 4.45 -25.46
C ASP A 193 -14.24 4.84 -24.20
N ALA A 194 -13.00 4.35 -24.07
CA ALA A 194 -12.09 4.73 -22.99
C ALA A 194 -11.73 6.22 -23.03
N LEU A 195 -11.54 6.78 -24.23
CA LEU A 195 -11.33 8.21 -24.44
C LEU A 195 -12.56 9.02 -24.02
N GLY A 196 -13.76 8.54 -24.32
CA GLY A 196 -15.02 9.13 -23.85
C GLY A 196 -15.08 9.19 -22.32
N VAL A 197 -14.68 8.12 -21.63
CA VAL A 197 -14.59 8.10 -20.15
C VAL A 197 -13.55 9.09 -19.65
N LEU A 198 -12.34 9.13 -20.23
CA LEU A 198 -11.31 10.06 -19.75
C LEU A 198 -11.70 11.53 -19.97
N ARG A 199 -12.37 11.84 -21.08
CA ARG A 199 -12.82 13.20 -21.42
C ARG A 199 -13.93 13.75 -20.55
N THR A 200 -14.64 12.92 -19.77
CA THR A 200 -15.64 13.42 -18.82
C THR A 200 -15.02 14.24 -17.70
N THR A 201 -13.75 13.99 -17.38
CA THR A 201 -13.05 14.67 -16.29
C THR A 201 -11.78 15.39 -16.77
N VAL A 202 -11.19 14.94 -17.87
CA VAL A 202 -10.01 15.58 -18.49
C VAL A 202 -10.31 15.87 -19.97
N PRO A 203 -10.97 17.01 -20.30
CA PRO A 203 -11.41 17.31 -21.67
C PRO A 203 -10.29 17.36 -22.71
N SER A 204 -9.07 17.68 -22.29
CA SER A 204 -7.85 17.71 -23.12
C SER A 204 -7.36 16.32 -23.55
N ALA A 205 -7.96 15.25 -23.03
CA ALA A 205 -7.52 13.89 -23.28
C ALA A 205 -7.52 13.51 -24.76
N ARG A 206 -6.48 12.78 -25.15
CA ARG A 206 -6.23 12.28 -26.50
C ARG A 206 -5.63 10.88 -26.46
N VAL A 207 -5.79 10.17 -27.58
CA VAL A 207 -5.06 8.93 -27.84
C VAL A 207 -3.59 9.26 -28.07
N VAL A 208 -2.70 8.60 -27.34
CA VAL A 208 -1.25 8.73 -27.49
C VAL A 208 -0.70 7.60 -28.35
N ALA A 209 -1.14 6.37 -28.11
CA ALA A 209 -0.71 5.20 -28.84
C ALA A 209 -1.82 4.16 -28.91
N VAL A 210 -1.85 3.41 -30.02
CA VAL A 210 -2.68 2.21 -30.19
C VAL A 210 -1.82 1.14 -30.85
N HIS A 211 -1.78 -0.04 -30.26
CA HIS A 211 -1.05 -1.20 -30.75
C HIS A 211 -2.03 -2.36 -30.97
N PRO A 212 -2.46 -2.60 -32.21
CA PRO A 212 -3.34 -3.73 -32.54
C PRO A 212 -2.66 -5.06 -32.22
N ARG A 213 -3.43 -6.01 -31.68
CA ARG A 213 -2.98 -7.37 -31.39
C ARG A 213 -3.54 -8.36 -32.42
N PRO A 214 -2.86 -9.49 -32.65
CA PRO A 214 -3.32 -10.53 -33.58
C PRO A 214 -4.70 -11.14 -33.20
N ASP A 215 -5.08 -11.06 -31.93
CA ASP A 215 -6.37 -11.52 -31.39
C ASP A 215 -7.55 -10.57 -31.70
N GLY A 216 -7.30 -9.49 -32.44
CA GLY A 216 -8.31 -8.48 -32.79
C GLY A 216 -8.57 -7.45 -31.69
N LEU A 217 -7.88 -7.54 -30.55
CA LEU A 217 -7.89 -6.52 -29.51
C LEU A 217 -6.81 -5.46 -29.78
N ALA A 218 -6.77 -4.42 -28.96
CA ALA A 218 -5.71 -3.41 -29.03
C ALA A 218 -5.23 -3.04 -27.63
N GLU A 219 -3.93 -2.84 -27.50
CA GLU A 219 -3.35 -2.14 -26.36
C GLU A 219 -3.30 -0.66 -26.71
N TYR A 220 -3.56 0.21 -25.75
CA TYR A 220 -3.60 1.63 -26.04
C TYR A 220 -3.23 2.47 -24.83
N VAL A 221 -2.76 3.67 -25.12
CA VAL A 221 -2.45 4.68 -24.11
C VAL A 221 -3.16 5.96 -24.46
N LEU A 222 -3.90 6.49 -23.49
CA LEU A 222 -4.54 7.80 -23.54
C LEU A 222 -3.85 8.71 -22.52
N SER A 223 -3.81 10.00 -22.82
CA SER A 223 -3.27 11.01 -21.91
C SER A 223 -4.05 12.30 -22.03
N GLY A 224 -4.28 12.96 -20.90
CA GLY A 224 -4.86 14.31 -20.84
C GLY A 224 -4.14 15.17 -19.83
N GLU A 225 -3.93 16.42 -20.19
CA GLU A 225 -3.32 17.43 -19.32
C GLU A 225 -4.38 18.03 -18.39
N THR A 226 -4.01 18.17 -17.12
CA THR A 226 -4.75 18.98 -16.15
C THR A 226 -4.15 20.39 -16.10
N PRO A 227 -4.92 21.44 -15.79
CA PRO A 227 -4.38 22.80 -15.80
C PRO A 227 -3.25 23.08 -14.80
N TYR A 228 -3.22 22.36 -13.67
CA TYR A 228 -2.32 22.68 -12.54
C TYR A 228 -1.59 21.47 -11.95
N ASP A 229 -2.01 20.25 -12.27
CA ASP A 229 -1.55 19.06 -11.57
C ASP A 229 -0.68 18.15 -12.45
N GLY A 230 -0.33 18.54 -13.68
CA GLY A 230 0.35 17.67 -14.65
C GLY A 230 -0.65 16.88 -15.49
N ALA A 231 -0.37 15.61 -15.79
CA ALA A 231 -1.19 14.79 -16.69
C ALA A 231 -1.79 13.56 -16.00
N VAL A 232 -2.89 13.05 -16.55
CA VAL A 232 -3.43 11.72 -16.24
C VAL A 232 -3.30 10.83 -17.47
N ARG A 233 -2.77 9.62 -17.26
CA ARG A 233 -2.58 8.61 -18.30
C ARG A 233 -3.45 7.39 -18.00
N LEU A 234 -4.10 6.88 -19.03
CA LEU A 234 -4.80 5.59 -19.00
C LEU A 234 -4.09 4.64 -19.97
N ALA A 235 -3.51 3.56 -19.46
CA ALA A 235 -2.92 2.50 -20.27
C ALA A 235 -3.79 1.24 -20.16
N ALA A 236 -4.27 0.74 -21.30
CA ALA A 236 -5.03 -0.49 -21.39
C ALA A 236 -4.21 -1.57 -22.08
N GLN A 237 -4.09 -2.73 -21.44
CA GLN A 237 -3.30 -3.85 -21.96
C GLN A 237 -3.86 -5.19 -21.48
N ARG A 238 -3.56 -6.27 -22.20
CA ARG A 238 -3.81 -7.64 -21.72
C ARG A 238 -2.54 -8.15 -21.05
N VAL A 239 -2.59 -8.35 -19.73
CA VAL A 239 -1.43 -8.83 -18.98
C VAL A 239 -1.33 -10.36 -19.02
N PRO A 240 -0.11 -10.93 -19.05
CA PRO A 240 0.08 -12.38 -18.97
C PRO A 240 -0.10 -12.91 -17.53
N GLN A 241 0.14 -12.06 -16.54
CA GLN A 241 0.04 -12.38 -15.11
C GLN A 241 -0.65 -11.23 -14.40
N VAL A 242 -1.52 -11.59 -13.45
CA VAL A 242 -2.22 -10.64 -12.59
C VAL A 242 -1.59 -10.63 -11.19
N PRO A 243 -1.73 -9.54 -10.42
CA PRO A 243 -1.27 -9.49 -9.03
C PRO A 243 -1.81 -10.66 -8.19
N LEU A 244 -0.98 -11.19 -7.29
CA LEU A 244 -1.35 -12.31 -6.42
C LEU A 244 -2.56 -11.99 -5.54
N ALA A 245 -2.77 -10.71 -5.19
CA ALA A 245 -3.94 -10.25 -4.45
C ALA A 245 -5.27 -10.59 -5.12
N LEU A 246 -5.28 -10.80 -6.44
CA LEU A 246 -6.48 -11.20 -7.20
C LEU A 246 -6.67 -12.72 -7.26
N GLY A 247 -5.64 -13.51 -6.90
CA GLY A 247 -5.69 -14.97 -7.02
C GLY A 247 -6.70 -15.65 -6.10
N ALA A 248 -7.21 -14.95 -5.08
CA ALA A 248 -8.27 -15.44 -4.21
C ALA A 248 -9.69 -15.18 -4.75
N LEU A 249 -9.83 -14.36 -5.80
CA LEU A 249 -11.10 -14.00 -6.41
C LEU A 249 -11.43 -14.95 -7.58
N ASP A 250 -12.70 -14.99 -7.98
CA ASP A 250 -13.06 -15.66 -9.23
C ASP A 250 -12.40 -14.93 -10.40
N TRP A 251 -11.80 -15.66 -11.33
CA TRP A 251 -11.13 -15.07 -12.49
C TRP A 251 -12.04 -14.15 -13.31
N ARG A 252 -13.37 -14.36 -13.28
CA ARG A 252 -14.36 -13.51 -13.96
C ARG A 252 -14.49 -12.14 -13.32
N GLU A 253 -14.16 -12.00 -12.04
CA GLU A 253 -14.21 -10.75 -11.30
C GLU A 253 -13.07 -9.80 -11.68
N HIS A 254 -11.96 -10.31 -12.24
CA HIS A 254 -10.80 -9.48 -12.55
C HIS A 254 -10.29 -9.66 -13.99
N GLY A 255 -10.42 -10.84 -14.61
CA GLY A 255 -9.92 -11.12 -15.95
C GLY A 255 -8.45 -10.73 -16.22
N PRO A 256 -8.03 -10.75 -17.49
CA PRO A 256 -6.65 -10.46 -17.89
C PRO A 256 -6.44 -9.03 -18.43
N HIS A 257 -7.47 -8.18 -18.48
CA HIS A 257 -7.36 -6.83 -19.05
C HIS A 257 -7.12 -5.81 -17.95
N ALA A 258 -5.95 -5.17 -17.99
CA ALA A 258 -5.54 -4.16 -17.03
C ALA A 258 -5.71 -2.76 -17.62
N TYR A 259 -6.41 -1.89 -16.89
CA TYR A 259 -6.61 -0.48 -17.18
C TYR A 259 -5.94 0.34 -16.08
N ARG A 260 -4.69 0.72 -16.32
CA ARG A 260 -3.88 1.48 -15.37
C ARG A 260 -4.10 2.97 -15.55
N VAL A 261 -4.65 3.61 -14.52
CA VAL A 261 -4.80 5.06 -14.41
C VAL A 261 -3.66 5.59 -13.56
N THR A 262 -2.77 6.37 -14.17
CA THR A 262 -1.57 6.91 -13.54
C THR A 262 -1.58 8.42 -13.59
N TRP A 263 -1.13 9.04 -12.49
CA TRP A 263 -0.82 10.45 -12.46
C TRP A 263 0.63 10.70 -12.85
N VAL A 264 0.86 11.66 -13.75
CA VAL A 264 2.19 12.13 -14.13
C VAL A 264 2.33 13.57 -13.64
N PRO A 265 3.13 13.84 -12.60
CA PRO A 265 3.32 15.18 -12.09
C PRO A 265 3.98 16.08 -13.13
N GLN A 266 3.76 17.39 -13.00
CA GLN A 266 4.39 18.39 -13.87
C GLN A 266 5.92 18.38 -13.76
N ASP A 267 6.43 18.14 -12.55
CA ASP A 267 7.85 17.93 -12.28
C ASP A 267 8.07 16.51 -11.74
N PRO A 268 8.66 15.60 -12.53
CA PRO A 268 8.96 14.23 -12.09
C PRO A 268 9.95 14.16 -10.93
N TYR A 269 10.83 15.15 -10.77
CA TYR A 269 11.85 15.15 -9.70
C TYR A 269 11.22 15.18 -8.29
N GLU A 270 10.04 15.76 -8.16
CA GLU A 270 9.28 15.77 -6.90
C GLU A 270 8.89 14.36 -6.40
N LEU A 271 8.92 13.34 -7.26
CA LEU A 271 8.70 11.94 -6.85
C LEU A 271 9.94 11.31 -6.21
N GLU A 272 11.12 11.85 -6.47
CA GLU A 272 12.41 11.29 -6.03
C GLU A 272 12.84 11.85 -4.66
N VAL A 273 12.26 12.98 -4.24
CA VAL A 273 12.63 13.66 -3.00
C VAL A 273 11.80 13.17 -1.81
N GLU A 274 12.44 13.07 -0.65
CA GLU A 274 11.78 12.63 0.60
C GLU A 274 10.70 13.62 1.07
N ARG A 275 10.92 14.91 0.85
CA ARG A 275 10.01 15.98 1.25
C ARG A 275 9.65 16.80 0.02
N PRO A 276 8.63 16.38 -0.75
CA PRO A 276 8.18 17.13 -1.91
C PRO A 276 7.65 18.51 -1.50
N SER A 277 7.63 19.43 -2.46
CA SER A 277 7.10 20.78 -2.21
C SER A 277 5.62 20.74 -1.83
N GLY A 278 5.17 21.75 -1.08
CA GLY A 278 3.75 21.89 -0.73
C GLY A 278 2.84 21.96 -1.96
N LEU A 279 3.31 22.54 -3.07
CA LEU A 279 2.58 22.57 -4.33
C LEU A 279 2.41 21.17 -4.93
N HIS A 280 3.47 20.34 -4.89
CA HIS A 280 3.39 18.94 -5.32
C HIS A 280 2.42 18.15 -4.44
N VAL A 281 2.48 18.30 -3.11
CA VAL A 281 1.56 17.61 -2.19
C VAL A 281 0.09 17.98 -2.47
N ILE A 282 -0.18 19.27 -2.72
CA ILE A 282 -1.52 19.75 -3.09
C ILE A 282 -1.97 19.17 -4.44
N ALA A 283 -1.10 19.20 -5.45
CA ALA A 283 -1.38 18.64 -6.78
C ALA A 283 -1.65 17.13 -6.70
N ARG A 284 -0.83 16.40 -5.94
CA ARG A 284 -0.98 14.96 -5.67
C ARG A 284 -2.31 14.64 -5.01
N SER A 285 -2.72 15.43 -4.01
CA SER A 285 -4.01 15.26 -3.34
C SER A 285 -5.19 15.40 -4.32
N ARG A 286 -5.19 16.43 -5.18
CA ARG A 286 -6.21 16.59 -6.23
C ARG A 286 -6.16 15.47 -7.27
N ALA A 287 -4.96 15.08 -7.70
CA ALA A 287 -4.76 13.98 -8.64
C ALA A 287 -5.29 12.65 -8.09
N ARG A 288 -5.11 12.37 -6.80
CA ARG A 288 -5.65 11.17 -6.15
C ARG A 288 -7.18 11.08 -6.24
N VAL A 289 -7.88 12.20 -6.02
CA VAL A 289 -9.35 12.27 -6.20
C VAL A 289 -9.74 12.06 -7.66
N LEU A 290 -9.00 12.68 -8.59
CA LEU A 290 -9.22 12.55 -10.03
C LEU A 290 -9.04 11.11 -10.51
N VAL A 291 -7.94 10.46 -10.12
CA VAL A 291 -7.64 9.06 -10.45
C VAL A 291 -8.69 8.13 -9.86
N ALA A 292 -9.09 8.33 -8.59
CA ALA A 292 -10.17 7.55 -7.96
C ALA A 292 -11.50 7.69 -8.72
N ARG A 293 -11.86 8.90 -9.16
CA ARG A 293 -13.08 9.14 -9.94
C ARG A 293 -13.05 8.43 -11.27
N LEU A 294 -11.94 8.51 -12.00
CA LEU A 294 -11.77 7.81 -13.28
C LEU A 294 -11.80 6.29 -13.10
N ALA A 295 -11.13 5.78 -12.07
CA ALA A 295 -11.14 4.37 -11.71
C ALA A 295 -12.57 3.87 -11.39
N ALA A 296 -13.35 4.62 -10.61
CA ALA A 296 -14.75 4.31 -10.31
C ALA A 296 -15.61 4.30 -11.58
N MET A 297 -15.41 5.26 -12.48
CA MET A 297 -16.13 5.33 -13.75
C MET A 297 -15.81 4.14 -14.67
N LEU A 298 -14.55 3.71 -14.73
CA LEU A 298 -14.13 2.52 -15.46
C LEU A 298 -14.72 1.25 -14.84
N GLN A 299 -14.64 1.12 -13.51
CA GLN A 299 -15.16 -0.04 -12.79
C GLN A 299 -16.68 -0.18 -12.95
N GLY A 300 -17.43 0.92 -12.89
CA GLY A 300 -18.88 0.91 -13.15
C GLY A 300 -19.26 0.51 -14.57
N ARG A 301 -18.34 0.65 -15.54
CA ARG A 301 -18.58 0.34 -16.95
C ARG A 301 -18.12 -1.06 -17.35
N LEU A 302 -17.03 -1.53 -16.77
CA LEU A 302 -16.36 -2.78 -17.14
C LEU A 302 -16.56 -3.90 -16.12
N ALA A 303 -17.16 -3.60 -14.97
CA ALA A 303 -16.94 -4.38 -13.75
C ALA A 303 -15.42 -4.57 -13.51
N GLY A 304 -15.06 -5.33 -12.48
CA GLY A 304 -13.66 -5.60 -12.22
C GLY A 304 -13.24 -5.32 -10.79
N THR A 305 -11.98 -5.68 -10.51
CA THR A 305 -11.33 -5.42 -9.23
C THR A 305 -10.25 -4.36 -9.41
N LEU A 306 -10.28 -3.34 -8.55
CA LEU A 306 -9.25 -2.31 -8.49
C LEU A 306 -8.08 -2.79 -7.62
N VAL A 307 -6.87 -2.45 -8.03
CA VAL A 307 -5.62 -2.72 -7.32
C VAL A 307 -4.81 -1.41 -7.24
N ASP A 308 -4.26 -1.11 -6.07
CA ASP A 308 -3.40 0.06 -5.87
C ASP A 308 -1.95 -0.19 -6.35
N ASP A 309 -1.11 0.84 -6.24
CA ASP A 309 0.31 0.78 -6.61
C ASP A 309 1.13 -0.18 -5.75
N GLY A 310 0.67 -0.49 -4.53
CA GLY A 310 1.24 -1.50 -3.64
C GLY A 310 0.82 -2.93 -3.98
N GLY A 311 -0.03 -3.13 -5.00
CA GLY A 311 -0.50 -4.45 -5.41
C GLY A 311 -1.64 -5.00 -4.54
N PHE A 312 -2.30 -4.16 -3.74
CA PHE A 312 -3.40 -4.56 -2.87
C PHE A 312 -4.77 -4.20 -3.46
N VAL A 313 -5.76 -5.07 -3.26
CA VAL A 313 -7.14 -4.85 -3.73
C VAL A 313 -7.75 -3.61 -3.06
N VAL A 314 -8.28 -2.68 -3.85
CA VAL A 314 -8.99 -1.48 -3.36
C VAL A 314 -10.47 -1.81 -3.23
N ARG A 315 -11.00 -1.74 -2.00
CA ARG A 315 -12.41 -1.96 -1.69
C ARG A 315 -13.21 -0.67 -1.89
N ASP A 316 -14.53 -0.77 -1.95
CA ASP A 316 -15.43 0.38 -2.11
C ASP A 316 -15.18 1.45 -1.05
N LEU A 317 -15.01 1.07 0.22
CA LEU A 317 -14.67 2.02 1.30
C LEU A 317 -13.33 2.73 1.08
N ASP A 318 -12.32 2.00 0.60
CA ASP A 318 -11.00 2.58 0.33
C ASP A 318 -11.08 3.59 -0.84
N LEU A 319 -11.97 3.33 -1.81
CA LEU A 319 -12.24 4.21 -2.93
C LEU A 319 -13.07 5.43 -2.52
N ASP A 320 -14.09 5.24 -1.67
CA ASP A 320 -14.93 6.31 -1.11
C ASP A 320 -14.10 7.30 -0.28
N GLU A 321 -13.13 6.81 0.50
CA GLU A 321 -12.18 7.66 1.24
C GLU A 321 -11.30 8.51 0.30
N ARG A 322 -10.91 7.97 -0.86
CA ARG A 322 -10.17 8.75 -1.88
C ARG A 322 -11.07 9.79 -2.55
N LEU A 323 -12.36 9.50 -2.74
CA LEU A 323 -13.32 10.41 -3.38
C LEU A 323 -13.79 11.51 -2.43
N THR A 324 -13.90 11.18 -1.15
CA THR A 324 -14.35 12.07 -0.07
C THR A 324 -13.26 12.14 1.00
N PRO A 325 -12.10 12.75 0.70
CA PRO A 325 -11.04 12.84 1.68
C PRO A 325 -11.55 13.59 2.91
N THR A 326 -11.69 12.88 4.03
CA THR A 326 -12.04 13.49 5.30
C THR A 326 -10.95 14.53 5.60
N ALA A 327 -11.34 15.77 5.88
CA ALA A 327 -10.39 16.80 6.28
C ALA A 327 -9.81 16.41 7.65
N THR A 328 -8.70 15.68 7.66
CA THR A 328 -7.89 15.52 8.87
C THR A 328 -7.12 16.83 9.04
N PRO A 329 -7.29 17.57 10.14
CA PRO A 329 -6.52 18.79 10.37
C PRO A 329 -5.07 18.40 10.62
N THR A 330 -4.23 18.44 9.59
CA THR A 330 -2.77 18.48 9.76
C THR A 330 -2.39 19.84 10.32
N THR A 331 -2.53 19.97 11.64
CA THR A 331 -1.98 21.09 12.40
C THR A 331 -0.47 20.90 12.51
N GLN A 332 0.27 21.19 11.44
CA GLN A 332 1.66 21.61 11.54
C GLN A 332 1.84 22.81 10.61
N PHE A 333 1.45 23.96 11.15
CA PHE A 333 1.89 25.24 10.64
C PHE A 333 3.41 25.37 10.87
N TRP A 334 4.11 25.69 9.80
CA TRP A 334 5.54 26.00 9.76
C TRP A 334 5.91 27.13 10.74
N VAL A 335 7.02 26.93 11.48
CA VAL A 335 7.93 28.00 11.92
C VAL A 335 9.34 27.55 11.57
#